data_AF-A0A1N7RCN2-F1
#
_entry.id   AF-A0A1N7RCN2-F1
#
_cell.length_a   1.000
_cell.length_b   1.000
_cell.length_c   1.000
_cell.angle_alpha   90.00
_cell.angle_beta   90.00
_cell.angle_gamma   90.00
#
_symmetry.space_group_name_H-M   'P 1'
#
loop_
_entity.id
_entity.type
_entity.pdbx_description
1 polymer ?
#
loop_
_entity_poly.entity_id
_entity_poly.type
_entity_poly.pdbx_seq_one_letter_code
_entity_poly.pdbx_strand_id
1 'polypeptide(L)'
;MEMGTNAHVQYINVAGLITGIIIAGILLKQGILNHYIIIAGFLCMAVYHFWFTFLFVPDASLKQIAIPYCSQGVGVGLVFVPLVLYTTSAIPSTLSLSAGFAGVSGRFWGTNIGFCLLQNAKVFLQRNHYSKLQQFVTPESTETQSRLASLTASFTAKGYTPEAAAQLAYQQINASVSRQSMLLSNMEIYTAIGWALVIVVLLLVLSKPLLFSFHKMKESTLQLLPKTLW
;
A
#
# COMPACT_ATOMS: atom_id res chain seq x y z
N MET A 1 -9.05 -7.97 -16.96
CA MET A 1 -7.60 -7.74 -16.87
C MET A 1 -6.94 -9.12 -16.93
N GLU A 2 -6.40 -9.48 -18.10
CA GLU A 2 -5.90 -10.83 -18.41
C GLU A 2 -4.66 -11.18 -17.56
N MET A 3 -4.54 -12.46 -17.21
CA MET A 3 -3.45 -13.01 -16.39
C MET A 3 -2.03 -12.65 -16.89
N GLY A 4 -1.84 -12.41 -18.20
CA GLY A 4 -0.54 -12.00 -18.77
C GLY A 4 -0.09 -10.59 -18.35
N THR A 5 -1.02 -9.63 -18.32
CA THR A 5 -0.74 -8.23 -17.90
C THR A 5 -0.24 -8.13 -16.46
N ASN A 6 -0.73 -9.01 -15.58
CA ASN A 6 -0.37 -9.02 -14.17
C ASN A 6 1.09 -9.44 -13.94
N ALA A 7 1.61 -10.39 -14.72
CA ALA A 7 3.00 -10.84 -14.61
C ALA A 7 3.99 -9.73 -14.99
N HIS A 8 3.70 -8.97 -16.05
CA HIS A 8 4.54 -7.86 -16.51
C HIS A 8 4.70 -6.76 -15.45
N VAL A 9 3.63 -6.45 -14.73
CA VAL A 9 3.64 -5.45 -13.65
C VAL A 9 4.53 -5.90 -12.49
N GLN A 10 4.52 -7.20 -12.17
CA GLN A 10 5.33 -7.73 -11.06
C GLN A 10 6.84 -7.70 -11.36
N TYR A 11 7.25 -7.91 -12.61
CA TYR A 11 8.67 -7.79 -12.98
C TYR A 11 9.23 -6.38 -12.76
N ILE A 12 8.42 -5.35 -13.01
CA ILE A 12 8.81 -3.96 -12.74
C ILE A 12 9.07 -3.75 -11.26
N ASN A 13 8.22 -4.32 -10.41
CA ASN A 13 8.40 -4.24 -8.97
C ASN A 13 9.67 -4.95 -8.49
N VAL A 14 9.93 -6.16 -9.00
CA VAL A 14 11.14 -6.93 -8.69
C VAL A 14 12.40 -6.17 -9.13
N ALA A 15 12.38 -5.53 -10.30
CA ALA A 15 13.49 -4.69 -10.74
C ALA A 15 13.73 -3.50 -9.79
N GLY A 16 12.66 -2.84 -9.34
CA GLY A 16 12.72 -1.80 -8.32
C GLY A 16 13.30 -2.31 -7.00
N LEU A 17 12.86 -3.50 -6.54
CA LEU A 17 13.35 -4.15 -5.33
C LEU A 17 14.86 -4.39 -5.38
N ILE A 18 15.35 -5.00 -6.46
CA ILE A 18 16.78 -5.27 -6.67
C ILE A 18 17.56 -3.95 -6.65
N THR A 19 17.04 -2.93 -7.34
CA THR A 19 17.64 -1.59 -7.35
C THR A 19 17.73 -0.99 -5.94
N GLY A 20 16.64 -1.08 -5.16
CA GLY A 20 16.61 -0.62 -3.77
C GLY A 20 17.60 -1.34 -2.86
N ILE A 21 17.76 -2.67 -3.03
CA ILE A 21 18.74 -3.47 -2.28
C ILE A 21 20.18 -3.00 -2.59
N ILE A 22 20.49 -2.79 -3.87
CA ILE A 22 21.82 -2.32 -4.30
C ILE A 22 22.10 -0.92 -3.71
N ILE A 23 21.14 0.01 -3.83
CA ILE A 23 21.27 1.36 -3.28
C ILE A 23 21.49 1.30 -1.76
N ALA A 24 20.70 0.49 -1.04
CA ALA A 24 20.86 0.34 0.40
C ALA A 24 22.25 -0.17 0.77
N GLY A 25 22.77 -1.18 0.05
CA GLY A 25 24.12 -1.71 0.26
C GLY A 25 25.22 -0.66 0.04
N ILE A 26 25.10 0.17 -1.00
CA ILE A 26 26.03 1.26 -1.28
C ILE A 26 26.00 2.31 -0.16
N LEU A 27 24.80 2.75 0.25
CA LEU A 27 24.64 3.75 1.32
C LEU A 27 25.22 3.25 2.65
N LEU A 28 25.00 1.98 2.98
CA LEU A 28 25.58 1.35 4.17
C LEU A 28 27.11 1.29 4.10
N LYS A 29 27.67 0.93 2.94
CA LYS A 29 29.13 0.93 2.71
C LYS A 29 29.74 2.32 2.85
N GLN A 30 28.99 3.37 2.49
CA GLN A 30 29.39 4.77 2.65
C GLN A 30 29.27 5.30 4.09
N GLY A 31 28.82 4.46 5.04
CA GLY A 31 28.67 4.85 6.44
C GLY A 31 27.40 5.65 6.74
N ILE A 32 26.42 5.69 5.82
CA ILE A 32 25.12 6.30 6.09
C ILE A 32 24.40 5.47 7.16
N LEU A 33 23.93 6.14 8.20
CA LEU A 33 23.21 5.49 9.30
C LEU A 33 21.94 4.78 8.79
N ASN A 34 21.75 3.52 9.20
CA ASN A 34 20.59 2.68 8.86
C ASN A 34 19.25 3.41 8.93
N HIS A 35 19.10 4.26 9.95
CA HIS A 35 17.92 5.07 10.19
C HIS A 35 17.51 5.95 9.00
N TYR A 36 18.47 6.63 8.35
CA TYR A 36 18.18 7.51 7.22
C TYR A 36 17.75 6.72 5.98
N ILE A 37 18.35 5.53 5.79
CA ILE A 37 18.01 4.62 4.69
C ILE A 37 16.58 4.10 4.87
N ILE A 38 16.20 3.73 6.09
CA ILE A 38 14.85 3.27 6.42
C ILE A 38 13.82 4.40 6.21
N ILE A 39 14.11 5.63 6.65
CA ILE A 39 13.24 6.79 6.40
C ILE A 39 13.04 7.02 4.90
N ALA A 40 14.11 7.00 4.12
CA ALA A 40 14.03 7.16 2.66
C ALA A 40 13.17 6.08 2.02
N GLY A 41 13.29 4.83 2.49
CA GLY A 41 12.45 3.73 2.03
C GLY A 41 10.96 3.93 2.33
N PHE A 42 10.61 4.30 3.57
CA PHE A 42 9.22 4.61 3.93
C PHE A 42 8.65 5.82 3.20
N LEU A 43 9.45 6.87 2.97
CA LEU A 43 9.07 8.02 2.15
C LEU A 43 8.79 7.61 0.69
N CYS A 44 9.64 6.78 0.10
CA CYS A 44 9.45 6.28 -1.26
C CYS A 44 8.15 5.47 -1.38
N MET A 45 7.86 4.63 -0.37
CA MET A 45 6.59 3.90 -0.29
C MET A 45 5.38 4.83 -0.07
N ALA A 46 5.51 5.91 0.72
CA ALA A 46 4.43 6.88 0.91
C ALA A 46 4.12 7.64 -0.39
N VAL A 47 5.16 8.10 -1.11
CA VAL A 47 5.03 8.73 -2.43
C VAL A 47 4.35 7.79 -3.42
N TYR A 48 4.74 6.52 -3.44
CA TYR A 48 4.04 5.50 -4.24
C TYR A 48 2.55 5.47 -3.92
N HIS A 49 2.17 5.36 -2.64
CA HIS A 49 0.76 5.23 -2.25
C HIS A 49 -0.06 6.45 -2.67
N PHE A 50 0.44 7.66 -2.43
CA PHE A 50 -0.26 8.89 -2.84
C PHE A 50 -0.32 9.05 -4.36
N TRP A 51 0.74 8.72 -5.08
CA TRP A 51 0.73 8.79 -6.54
C TRP A 51 -0.27 7.77 -7.10
N PHE A 52 -0.25 6.53 -6.60
CA PHE A 52 -1.09 5.45 -7.12
C PHE A 52 -2.59 5.69 -6.84
N THR A 53 -2.95 6.46 -5.81
CA THR A 53 -4.33 6.92 -5.58
C THR A 53 -4.94 7.54 -6.85
N PHE A 54 -4.18 8.34 -7.60
CA PHE A 54 -4.69 9.01 -8.82
C PHE A 54 -4.71 8.11 -10.06
N LEU A 55 -4.22 6.88 -9.96
CA LEU A 55 -4.13 5.92 -11.07
C LEU A 55 -5.25 4.88 -11.04
N PHE A 56 -6.14 4.91 -10.04
CA PHE A 56 -7.35 4.07 -9.99
C PHE A 56 -8.44 4.59 -10.93
N VAL A 57 -8.17 4.48 -12.23
CA VAL A 57 -9.10 4.79 -13.32
C VAL A 57 -9.35 3.54 -14.17
N PRO A 58 -10.50 3.42 -14.88
CA PRO A 58 -10.84 2.22 -15.64
C PRO A 58 -9.80 1.81 -16.69
N ASP A 59 -9.07 2.76 -17.28
CA ASP A 59 -8.20 2.55 -18.44
C ASP A 59 -6.73 2.91 -18.16
N ALA A 60 -6.26 2.67 -16.94
CA ALA A 60 -4.86 2.94 -16.57
C ALA A 60 -3.89 2.07 -17.40
N SER A 61 -2.94 2.73 -18.07
CA SER A 61 -1.94 2.06 -18.91
C SER A 61 -0.74 1.56 -18.10
N LEU A 62 -0.08 0.50 -18.59
CA LEU A 62 1.13 -0.05 -17.99
C LEU A 62 2.23 1.01 -17.81
N LYS A 63 2.37 1.92 -18.79
CA LYS A 63 3.36 3.00 -18.74
C LYS A 63 3.12 3.98 -17.59
N GLN A 64 1.86 4.26 -17.26
CA GLN A 64 1.50 5.16 -16.16
C GLN A 64 1.77 4.53 -14.79
N ILE A 65 1.54 3.22 -14.66
CA ILE A 65 1.74 2.51 -13.38
C ILE A 65 3.20 2.09 -13.15
N ALA A 66 4.00 1.96 -14.21
CA ALA A 66 5.36 1.42 -14.14
C ALA A 66 6.28 2.17 -13.16
N ILE A 67 6.30 3.49 -13.24
CA ILE A 67 7.21 4.31 -12.40
C ILE A 67 6.82 4.22 -10.91
N PRO A 68 5.56 4.45 -10.51
CA PRO A 68 5.12 4.21 -9.13
C PRO A 68 5.42 2.79 -8.64
N TYR A 69 5.16 1.77 -9.45
CA TYR A 69 5.41 0.38 -9.06
C TYR A 69 6.90 0.09 -8.84
N CYS A 70 7.77 0.67 -9.66
CA CYS A 70 9.21 0.59 -9.49
C CYS A 70 9.65 1.31 -8.20
N SER A 71 9.13 2.52 -7.95
CA SER A 71 9.46 3.27 -6.72
C SER A 71 9.03 2.53 -5.46
N GLN A 72 7.89 1.84 -5.48
CA GLN A 72 7.49 0.97 -4.37
C GLN A 72 8.51 -0.15 -4.13
N GLY A 73 8.97 -0.83 -5.19
CA GLY A 73 10.01 -1.85 -5.10
C GLY A 73 11.30 -1.29 -4.48
N VAL A 74 11.75 -0.12 -4.95
CA VAL A 74 12.93 0.58 -4.39
C VAL A 74 12.74 0.85 -2.90
N GLY A 75 11.58 1.38 -2.49
CA GLY A 75 11.26 1.64 -1.09
C GLY A 75 11.33 0.39 -0.21
N VAL A 76 10.80 -0.74 -0.69
CA VAL A 76 10.90 -2.03 0.01
C VAL A 76 12.37 -2.49 0.14
N GLY A 77 13.15 -2.38 -0.93
CA GLY A 77 14.57 -2.75 -0.92
C GLY A 77 15.39 -1.92 0.07
N LEU A 78 15.13 -0.61 0.12
CA LEU A 78 15.77 0.33 1.06
C LEU A 78 15.50 -0.01 2.52
N VAL A 79 14.29 -0.46 2.87
CA VAL A 79 13.96 -0.86 4.24
C VAL A 79 14.52 -2.23 4.57
N PHE A 80 14.44 -3.18 3.63
CA PHE A 80 14.72 -4.59 3.91
C PHE A 80 16.18 -4.85 4.32
N VAL A 81 17.14 -4.28 3.60
CA VAL A 81 18.58 -4.52 3.85
C VAL A 81 19.03 -4.08 5.26
N PRO A 82 18.85 -2.81 5.69
CA PRO A 82 19.26 -2.39 7.02
C PRO A 82 18.47 -3.07 8.13
N LEU A 83 17.21 -3.46 7.89
CA LEU A 83 16.40 -4.19 8.87
C LEU A 83 16.98 -5.58 9.14
N VAL A 84 17.30 -6.35 8.09
CA VAL A 84 17.90 -7.68 8.24
C VAL A 84 19.26 -7.57 8.95
N LEU A 85 20.10 -6.63 8.55
CA LEU A 85 21.40 -6.42 9.21
C LEU A 85 21.26 -6.02 10.68
N TYR A 86 20.28 -5.18 11.02
CA TYR A 86 20.03 -4.79 12.40
C TYR A 86 19.54 -5.96 13.25
N THR A 87 18.63 -6.79 12.72
CA THR A 87 18.13 -7.97 13.43
C THR A 87 19.22 -9.02 13.64
N THR A 88 20.15 -9.20 12.71
CA THR A 88 21.21 -10.21 12.82
C THR A 88 22.44 -9.73 13.57
N SER A 89 22.80 -8.45 13.50
CA SER A 89 24.00 -7.90 14.17
C SER A 89 23.89 -7.80 15.69
N ALA A 90 22.67 -7.75 16.23
CA ALA A 90 22.44 -7.59 17.66
C ALA A 90 22.47 -8.91 18.46
N ILE A 91 22.67 -10.05 17.81
CA ILE A 91 22.42 -11.38 18.41
C ILE A 91 23.71 -12.22 18.44
N PRO A 92 24.05 -12.89 19.57
CA PRO A 92 25.18 -13.81 19.64
C PRO A 92 25.11 -14.91 18.57
N SER A 93 26.26 -15.35 18.06
CA SER A 93 26.34 -16.35 17.00
C SER A 93 25.62 -17.67 17.32
N THR A 94 25.56 -18.05 18.59
CA THR A 94 24.83 -19.22 19.11
C THR A 94 23.31 -19.14 18.92
N LEU A 95 22.75 -17.93 18.83
CA LEU A 95 21.31 -17.66 18.66
C LEU A 95 20.95 -17.20 17.24
N SER A 96 21.90 -17.21 16.31
CA SER A 96 21.72 -16.76 14.92
C SER A 96 20.59 -17.49 14.19
N LEU A 97 20.42 -18.79 14.44
CA LEU A 97 19.31 -19.57 13.87
C LEU A 97 17.96 -19.11 14.41
N SER A 98 17.84 -18.91 15.73
CA SER A 98 16.63 -18.41 16.37
C SER A 98 16.28 -16.99 15.92
N ALA A 99 17.29 -16.14 15.70
CA ALA A 99 17.13 -14.81 15.11
C ALA A 99 16.52 -14.86 13.71
N GLY A 100 17.03 -15.75 12.86
CA GLY A 100 16.50 -16.00 11.52
C GLY A 100 15.05 -16.45 11.55
N PHE A 101 14.72 -17.42 12.43
CA PHE A 101 13.34 -17.85 12.63
C PHE A 101 12.41 -16.73 13.10
N ALA A 102 12.86 -15.90 14.06
CA ALA A 102 12.08 -14.76 14.52
C ALA A 102 11.83 -13.74 13.40
N GLY A 103 12.85 -13.41 12.61
CA GLY A 103 12.72 -12.49 11.47
C GLY A 103 11.78 -13.00 10.39
N VAL A 104 11.91 -14.27 9.99
CA VAL A 104 11.01 -14.91 9.01
C VAL A 104 9.58 -14.99 9.55
N SER A 105 9.41 -15.39 10.81
CA SER A 105 8.10 -15.49 11.44
C SER A 105 7.42 -14.12 11.55
N GLY A 106 8.16 -13.09 11.96
CA GLY A 106 7.67 -11.72 12.03
C GLY A 106 7.23 -11.20 10.66
N ARG A 107 8.02 -11.44 9.61
CA ARG A 107 7.65 -11.10 8.23
C ARG A 107 6.40 -11.86 7.78
N PHE A 108 6.33 -13.16 8.04
CA PHE A 108 5.20 -14.00 7.64
C PHE A 108 3.90 -13.56 8.32
N TRP A 109 3.88 -13.46 9.65
CA TRP A 109 2.70 -13.05 10.40
C TRP A 109 2.31 -11.60 10.11
N GLY A 110 3.27 -10.69 10.05
CA GLY A 110 3.03 -9.28 9.70
C GLY A 110 2.39 -9.15 8.32
N THR A 111 2.87 -9.90 7.33
CA THR A 111 2.30 -9.91 5.97
C THR A 111 0.87 -10.46 5.97
N ASN A 112 0.61 -11.57 6.66
CA ASN A 112 -0.72 -12.20 6.69
C ASN A 112 -1.75 -11.33 7.43
N ILE A 113 -1.39 -10.80 8.60
CA ILE A 113 -2.26 -9.91 9.37
C ILE A 113 -2.58 -8.65 8.54
N GLY A 114 -1.55 -8.02 7.96
CA GLY A 114 -1.73 -6.86 7.08
C GLY A 114 -2.62 -7.16 5.89
N PHE A 115 -2.40 -8.30 5.22
CA PHE A 115 -3.22 -8.73 4.08
C PHE A 115 -4.68 -8.95 4.47
N CYS A 116 -4.94 -9.64 5.57
CA CYS A 116 -6.30 -9.87 6.07
C CYS A 116 -7.02 -8.55 6.41
N LEU A 117 -6.35 -7.63 7.11
CA LEU A 117 -6.91 -6.32 7.44
C LEU A 117 -7.25 -5.51 6.19
N LEU A 118 -6.31 -5.43 5.24
CA LEU A 118 -6.52 -4.69 3.99
C LEU A 118 -7.64 -5.30 3.13
N GLN A 119 -7.73 -6.63 3.07
CA GLN A 119 -8.76 -7.28 2.28
C GLN A 119 -10.16 -7.10 2.91
N ASN A 120 -10.27 -7.16 4.24
CA ASN A 120 -11.53 -6.87 4.92
C ASN A 120 -11.93 -5.40 4.74
N ALA A 121 -11.00 -4.46 4.91
CA ALA A 121 -11.24 -3.04 4.67
C ALA A 121 -11.73 -2.78 3.23
N LYS A 122 -11.12 -3.43 2.23
CA LYS A 122 -11.52 -3.32 0.82
C LYS A 122 -12.96 -3.78 0.59
N VAL A 123 -13.34 -4.94 1.12
CA VAL A 123 -14.70 -5.47 1.00
C VAL A 123 -15.70 -4.54 1.69
N PHE A 124 -15.37 -4.05 2.89
CA PHE A 124 -16.21 -3.12 3.64
C PHE A 124 -16.44 -1.81 2.87
N LEU A 125 -15.36 -1.16 2.44
CA LEU A 125 -15.45 0.10 1.69
C LEU A 125 -16.17 -0.08 0.36
N GLN A 126 -15.94 -1.19 -0.35
CA GLN A 126 -16.59 -1.44 -1.63
C GLN A 126 -18.10 -1.58 -1.47
N ARG A 127 -18.56 -2.27 -0.42
CA ARG A 127 -19.99 -2.35 -0.09
C ARG A 127 -20.58 -0.99 0.24
N ASN A 128 -19.86 -0.18 1.01
CA ASN A 128 -20.29 1.18 1.37
C ASN A 128 -20.42 2.07 0.13
N HIS A 129 -19.39 2.13 -0.72
CA HIS A 129 -19.42 2.91 -1.96
C HIS A 129 -20.47 2.39 -2.95
N TYR A 130 -20.63 1.06 -3.04
CA TYR A 130 -21.67 0.47 -3.88
C TYR A 130 -23.07 0.92 -3.44
N SER A 131 -23.37 0.83 -2.14
CA SER A 131 -24.66 1.26 -1.59
C SER A 131 -24.92 2.75 -1.84
N LYS A 132 -23.91 3.60 -1.67
CA LYS A 132 -24.02 5.04 -1.97
C LYS A 132 -24.25 5.32 -3.45
N LEU A 133 -23.50 4.68 -4.34
CA LEU A 133 -23.65 4.87 -5.79
C LEU A 133 -24.98 4.35 -6.32
N GLN A 134 -25.48 3.25 -5.77
CA GLN A 134 -26.75 2.65 -6.19
C GLN A 134 -27.95 3.58 -5.92
N GLN A 135 -27.88 4.46 -4.91
CA GLN A 135 -28.93 5.45 -4.63
C GLN A 135 -29.16 6.44 -5.78
N PHE A 136 -28.17 6.61 -6.66
CA PHE A 136 -28.28 7.49 -7.84
C PHE A 136 -28.77 6.75 -9.10
N VAL A 137 -28.90 5.42 -9.05
CA VAL A 137 -29.38 4.60 -10.15
C VAL A 137 -30.84 4.23 -9.88
N THR A 138 -31.74 5.19 -10.10
CA THR A 138 -33.17 5.01 -9.89
C THR A 138 -33.94 4.93 -11.22
N PRO A 139 -35.09 4.23 -11.27
CA PRO A 139 -35.94 4.19 -12.46
C PRO A 139 -36.47 5.55 -12.89
N GLU A 140 -36.63 6.49 -11.95
CA GLU A 140 -37.20 7.83 -12.19
C GLU A 140 -36.16 8.81 -12.76
N SER A 141 -34.87 8.50 -12.65
CA SER A 141 -33.80 9.35 -13.14
C SER A 141 -33.74 9.33 -14.67
N THR A 142 -33.84 10.51 -15.29
CA THR A 142 -33.71 10.68 -16.74
C THR A 142 -32.38 10.14 -17.27
N GLU A 143 -31.30 10.29 -16.51
CA GLU A 143 -29.98 9.76 -16.86
C GLU A 143 -29.96 8.23 -16.88
N THR A 144 -30.59 7.59 -15.88
CA THR A 144 -30.71 6.13 -15.82
C THR A 144 -31.53 5.61 -17.00
N GLN A 145 -32.67 6.24 -17.29
CA GLN A 145 -33.55 5.84 -18.41
C GLN A 145 -32.84 6.00 -19.75
N SER A 146 -32.16 7.14 -19.97
CA SER A 146 -31.40 7.43 -21.19
C SER A 146 -30.29 6.39 -21.40
N ARG A 147 -29.53 6.09 -20.34
CA ARG A 147 -28.44 5.09 -20.41
C ARG A 147 -28.96 3.68 -20.62
N LEU A 148 -30.07 3.31 -19.98
CA LEU A 148 -30.72 2.02 -20.15
C LEU A 148 -31.24 1.84 -21.59
N ALA A 149 -31.89 2.86 -22.15
CA ALA A 149 -32.38 2.84 -23.52
C ALA A 149 -31.22 2.71 -24.53
N SER A 150 -30.14 3.47 -24.34
CA SER A 150 -28.95 3.41 -25.18
C SER A 150 -28.27 2.03 -25.14
N LEU A 151 -28.09 1.46 -23.95
CA LEU A 151 -27.50 0.12 -23.80
C LEU A 151 -28.41 -0.97 -24.38
N THR A 152 -29.71 -0.89 -24.14
CA THR A 152 -30.69 -1.82 -24.72
C THR A 152 -30.62 -1.78 -26.24
N ALA A 153 -30.65 -0.58 -26.85
CA ALA A 153 -30.52 -0.43 -28.29
C ALA A 153 -29.19 -1.01 -28.83
N SER A 154 -28.08 -0.84 -28.10
CA SER A 154 -26.78 -1.43 -28.47
C SER A 154 -26.80 -2.96 -28.45
N PHE A 155 -27.46 -3.58 -27.47
CA PHE A 155 -27.60 -5.04 -27.42
C PHE A 155 -28.61 -5.55 -28.45
N THR A 156 -29.73 -4.85 -28.68
CA THR A 156 -30.66 -5.20 -29.77
C THR A 156 -29.97 -5.16 -31.13
N ALA A 157 -29.12 -4.15 -31.40
CA ALA A 157 -28.32 -4.07 -32.61
C ALA A 157 -27.31 -5.23 -32.77
N LYS A 158 -26.95 -5.90 -31.67
CA LYS A 158 -26.11 -7.12 -31.67
C LYS A 158 -26.92 -8.42 -31.84
N GLY A 159 -28.24 -8.33 -32.05
CA GLY A 159 -29.12 -9.48 -32.34
C GLY A 159 -29.79 -10.11 -31.12
N TYR A 160 -29.68 -9.51 -29.92
CA TYR A 160 -30.41 -9.98 -28.75
C TYR A 160 -31.90 -9.62 -28.83
N THR A 161 -32.78 -10.47 -28.29
CA THR A 161 -34.21 -10.14 -28.17
C THR A 161 -34.40 -8.91 -27.27
N PRO A 162 -35.52 -8.16 -27.39
CA PRO A 162 -35.77 -6.97 -26.57
C PRO A 162 -35.63 -7.23 -25.05
N GLU A 163 -36.13 -8.37 -24.57
CA GLU A 163 -36.08 -8.76 -23.16
C GLU A 163 -34.64 -9.06 -22.72
N ALA A 164 -33.90 -9.84 -23.52
CA ALA A 164 -32.51 -10.16 -23.24
C ALA A 164 -31.62 -8.91 -23.29
N ALA A 165 -31.85 -8.03 -24.25
CA ALA A 165 -31.14 -6.76 -24.40
C ALA A 165 -31.34 -5.84 -23.18
N ALA A 166 -32.57 -5.73 -22.69
CA ALA A 166 -32.87 -4.95 -21.49
C ALA A 166 -32.19 -5.54 -20.25
N GLN A 167 -32.22 -6.85 -20.08
CA GLN A 167 -31.55 -7.53 -18.95
C GLN A 167 -30.03 -7.31 -18.98
N LEU A 168 -29.40 -7.43 -20.15
CA LEU A 168 -27.97 -7.15 -20.33
C LEU A 168 -27.62 -5.69 -20.04
N ALA A 169 -28.49 -4.75 -20.45
CA ALA A 169 -28.32 -3.34 -20.14
C ALA A 169 -28.32 -3.07 -18.62
N TYR A 170 -29.27 -3.67 -17.87
CA TYR A 170 -29.27 -3.59 -16.40
C TYR A 170 -28.01 -4.18 -15.77
N GLN A 171 -27.56 -5.35 -16.25
CA GLN A 171 -26.32 -5.97 -15.76
C GLN A 171 -25.10 -5.08 -16.01
N GLN A 172 -25.03 -4.43 -17.18
CA GLN A 172 -23.94 -3.52 -17.53
C GLN A 172 -23.91 -2.26 -16.64
N ILE A 173 -25.08 -1.71 -16.31
CA ILE A 173 -25.18 -0.58 -15.37
C ILE A 173 -24.70 -1.01 -13.98
N ASN A 174 -25.20 -2.13 -13.46
CA ASN A 174 -24.77 -2.67 -12.16
C ASN A 174 -23.27 -2.99 -12.12
N ALA A 175 -22.73 -3.57 -13.19
CA ALA A 175 -21.29 -3.83 -13.31
C ALA A 175 -20.48 -2.52 -13.31
N SER A 176 -21.02 -1.44 -13.89
CA SER A 176 -20.38 -0.12 -13.87
C SER A 176 -20.36 0.46 -12.45
N VAL A 177 -21.47 0.37 -11.70
CA VAL A 177 -21.54 0.77 -10.29
C VAL A 177 -20.53 -0.02 -9.44
N SER A 178 -20.48 -1.34 -9.63
CA SER A 178 -19.52 -2.22 -8.94
C SER A 178 -18.06 -1.89 -9.26
N ARG A 179 -17.74 -1.57 -10.52
CA ARG A 179 -16.40 -1.14 -10.91
C ARG A 179 -16.02 0.18 -10.24
N GLN A 180 -16.93 1.16 -10.25
CA GLN A 180 -16.68 2.47 -9.63
C GLN A 180 -16.52 2.36 -8.10
N SER A 181 -17.34 1.54 -7.43
CA SER A 181 -17.19 1.32 -5.99
C SER A 181 -15.84 0.67 -5.66
N MET A 182 -15.37 -0.27 -6.49
CA MET A 182 -14.05 -0.88 -6.33
C MET A 182 -12.92 0.15 -6.51
N LEU A 183 -13.00 1.04 -7.51
CA LEU A 183 -11.98 2.07 -7.73
C LEU A 183 -11.91 3.02 -6.52
N LEU A 184 -13.05 3.56 -6.08
CA LEU A 184 -13.13 4.45 -4.91
C LEU A 184 -12.55 3.81 -3.64
N SER A 185 -12.89 2.54 -3.36
CA SER A 185 -12.33 1.81 -2.22
C SER A 185 -10.82 1.69 -2.27
N ASN A 186 -10.25 1.41 -3.45
CA ASN A 186 -8.81 1.31 -3.58
C ASN A 186 -8.13 2.68 -3.42
N MET A 187 -8.72 3.76 -3.95
CA MET A 187 -8.23 5.13 -3.74
C MET A 187 -8.18 5.49 -2.26
N GLU A 188 -9.23 5.19 -1.50
CA GLU A 188 -9.27 5.44 -0.06
C GLU A 188 -8.23 4.61 0.71
N ILE A 189 -8.10 3.32 0.40
CA ILE A 189 -7.10 2.44 1.03
C ILE A 189 -5.69 2.96 0.77
N TYR A 190 -5.35 3.28 -0.48
CA TYR A 190 -4.02 3.76 -0.83
C TYR A 190 -3.71 5.09 -0.15
N THR A 191 -4.68 6.00 -0.11
CA THR A 191 -4.52 7.28 0.59
C THR A 191 -4.31 7.08 2.09
N ALA A 192 -5.09 6.20 2.72
CA ALA A 192 -4.96 5.90 4.14
C ALA A 192 -3.60 5.27 4.48
N ILE A 193 -3.12 4.32 3.67
CA ILE A 193 -1.79 3.72 3.86
C ILE A 193 -0.68 4.77 3.62
N GLY A 194 -0.83 5.64 2.63
CA GLY A 194 0.10 6.76 2.39
C GLY A 194 0.27 7.61 3.65
N TRP A 195 -0.83 8.01 4.29
CA TRP A 195 -0.79 8.74 5.55
C TRP A 195 -0.21 7.92 6.71
N ALA A 196 -0.54 6.64 6.82
CA ALA A 196 0.04 5.75 7.83
C ALA A 196 1.58 5.67 7.69
N LEU A 197 2.10 5.59 6.46
CA LEU A 197 3.54 5.60 6.19
C LEU A 197 4.18 6.95 6.53
N VAL A 198 3.50 8.07 6.27
CA VAL A 198 3.96 9.40 6.73
C VAL A 198 4.05 9.46 8.25
N ILE A 199 3.06 8.93 8.97
CA ILE A 199 3.10 8.85 10.44
C ILE A 199 4.30 8.00 10.90
N VAL A 200 4.57 6.87 10.25
CA VAL A 200 5.77 6.06 10.55
C VAL A 200 7.05 6.86 10.33
N VAL A 201 7.16 7.60 9.23
CA VAL A 201 8.32 8.48 8.97
C VAL A 201 8.46 9.54 10.08
N LEU A 202 7.36 10.20 10.47
CA LEU A 202 7.37 11.19 11.55
C LEU A 202 7.83 10.57 12.87
N LEU A 203 7.32 9.38 13.23
CA LEU A 203 7.73 8.66 14.44
C LEU A 203 9.22 8.29 14.41
N LEU A 204 9.73 7.84 13.26
CA LEU A 204 11.15 7.56 13.09
C LEU A 204 11.98 8.83 13.30
N VAL A 205 11.65 9.93 12.62
CA VAL A 205 12.37 11.21 12.76
C VAL A 205 12.36 11.71 14.22
N LEU A 206 11.23 11.58 14.92
CA LEU A 206 11.07 12.01 16.32
C LEU A 206 11.76 11.08 17.32
N SER A 207 11.91 9.78 17.03
CA SER A 207 12.49 8.82 17.96
C SER A 207 13.94 9.13 18.37
N LYS A 208 14.73 9.76 17.49
CA LYS A 208 16.12 10.17 17.79
C LYS A 208 16.24 11.28 18.84
N PRO A 209 15.61 12.46 18.65
CA PRO A 209 15.64 13.49 19.69
C PRO A 209 14.97 13.01 20.97
N LEU A 210 13.92 12.18 20.90
CA LEU A 210 13.27 11.63 22.09
C LEU A 210 14.19 10.72 22.90
N LEU A 211 14.84 9.72 22.27
CA LEU A 211 15.79 8.84 22.97
C LEU A 211 16.99 9.60 23.54
N PHE A 212 17.53 10.56 22.77
CA PHE A 212 18.61 11.43 23.25
C PHE A 212 18.16 12.31 24.43
N SER A 213 16.96 12.89 24.36
CA SER A 213 16.40 13.73 25.42
C SER A 213 16.09 12.92 26.69
N PHE A 214 15.58 11.69 26.55
CA PHE A 214 15.40 10.78 27.69
C PHE A 214 16.73 10.38 28.34
N HIS A 215 17.78 10.12 27.55
CA HIS A 215 19.11 9.83 28.10
C HIS A 215 19.68 11.03 28.86
N LYS A 216 19.58 12.24 28.28
CA LYS A 216 20.03 13.49 28.90
C LYS A 216 19.26 13.82 30.18
N MET A 217 17.94 13.60 30.20
CA MET A 217 17.13 13.75 31.42
C MET A 217 17.53 12.71 32.47
N LYS A 218 17.73 11.43 32.10
CA LYS A 218 18.16 10.38 33.03
C LYS A 218 19.52 10.69 33.65
N GLU A 219 20.50 11.13 32.86
CA GLU A 219 21.82 11.53 33.38
C GLU A 219 21.72 12.73 34.33
N SER A 220 20.91 13.74 33.99
CA SER A 220 20.70 14.92 34.83
C SER A 220 20.04 14.55 36.16
N THR A 221 19.05 13.65 36.15
CA THR A 221 18.39 13.16 37.37
C THR A 221 19.33 12.29 38.22
N LEU A 222 20.16 11.44 37.61
CA LEU A 222 21.15 10.62 38.34
C LEU A 222 22.24 11.47 39.00
N GLN A 223 22.60 12.62 38.42
CA GLN A 223 23.52 13.58 39.03
C GLN A 223 22.91 14.34 40.21
N LEU A 224 21.59 14.49 40.25
CA LEU A 224 20.84 15.15 41.32
C LEU A 224 20.52 14.21 42.50
N LEU A 225 20.67 12.89 42.33
CA LEU A 225 20.46 11.93 43.41
C LEU A 225 21.64 11.97 44.40
N PRO A 226 21.37 12.01 45.72
CA PRO A 226 22.41 12.00 46.72
C PRO A 226 23.22 10.71 46.60
N LYS A 227 24.56 10.85 46.54
CA LYS A 227 25.52 9.74 46.38
C LYS A 227 25.55 8.75 47.55
N THR A 228 24.67 8.91 48.54
CA THR A 228 24.57 8.10 49.76
C THR A 228 23.59 6.93 49.65
N LEU A 229 23.01 6.69 48.47
CA LEU A 229 22.01 5.63 48.23
C LEU A 229 22.57 4.36 47.54
N TRP A 230 23.90 4.20 47.49
CA TRP A 230 24.58 3.00 46.97
C TRP A 230 25.69 2.56 47.91
#